data_AF-A0A353HSB5-F1
#
_entry.id   AF-A0A353HSB5-F1
#
_cell.length_a   1.000
_cell.length_b   1.000
_cell.length_c   1.000
_cell.angle_alpha   90.00
_cell.angle_beta   90.00
_cell.angle_gamma   90.00
#
_symmetry.space_group_name_H-M   'P 1'
#
loop_
_entity.id
_entity.type
_entity.pdbx_description
1 polymer ?
#
loop_
_entity_poly.entity_id
_entity_poly.type
_entity_poly.pdbx_seq_one_letter_code
_entity_poly.pdbx_strand_id
1 'polypeptide(L)'
;MATCKTIACVAALLLIGGCSTAPRFDRNFGASVRANLAAQTIAPQNGANTNPATGIDGPAARGAQARYQNSFAQPEPAPSPVIKIMGNTQ
;
A
#
# COMPACT_ATOMS: atom_id res chain seq x y z
N MET A 1 -41.52 5.87 -31.88
CA MET A 1 -42.04 5.80 -30.49
C MET A 1 -41.85 4.43 -29.84
N ALA A 2 -42.09 3.31 -30.54
CA ALA A 2 -41.88 1.96 -29.99
C ALA A 2 -40.42 1.66 -29.58
N THR A 3 -39.44 2.15 -30.33
CA THR A 3 -38.00 1.96 -30.09
C THR A 3 -37.46 2.73 -28.88
N CYS A 4 -37.93 3.96 -28.62
CA CYS A 4 -37.57 4.65 -27.37
C CYS A 4 -38.14 3.92 -26.14
N LYS A 5 -39.34 3.35 -26.26
CA LYS A 5 -39.98 2.63 -25.15
C LYS A 5 -39.25 1.33 -24.82
N THR A 6 -38.77 0.60 -25.82
CA THR A 6 -37.95 -0.60 -25.60
C THR A 6 -36.58 -0.27 -25.00
N ILE A 7 -35.93 0.81 -25.45
CA ILE A 7 -34.66 1.25 -24.84
C ILE A 7 -34.86 1.65 -23.37
N ALA A 8 -35.92 2.41 -23.06
CA ALA A 8 -36.24 2.78 -21.69
C ALA A 8 -36.52 1.56 -20.80
N CYS A 9 -37.24 0.56 -21.31
CA CYS A 9 -37.48 -0.69 -20.57
C CYS A 9 -36.19 -1.49 -20.33
N VAL A 10 -35.30 -1.62 -21.33
CA VAL A 10 -34.02 -2.32 -21.15
C VAL A 10 -33.12 -1.58 -20.16
N ALA A 11 -33.05 -0.25 -20.24
CA ALA A 11 -32.30 0.56 -19.28
C ALA A 11 -32.84 0.40 -17.85
N ALA A 12 -34.16 0.38 -17.68
CA ALA A 12 -34.80 0.14 -16.38
C ALA A 12 -34.47 -1.26 -15.83
N LEU A 13 -34.50 -2.30 -16.67
CA LEU A 13 -34.16 -3.67 -16.25
C LEU A 13 -32.68 -3.81 -15.83
N LEU A 14 -31.77 -3.14 -16.53
CA LEU A 14 -30.35 -3.12 -16.17
C LEU A 14 -30.10 -2.41 -14.84
N LEU A 15 -30.82 -1.32 -14.55
CA LEU A 15 -30.71 -0.59 -13.29
C LEU A 15 -31.20 -1.42 -12.09
N ILE A 16 -32.29 -2.19 -12.26
CA ILE A 16 -32.85 -3.02 -11.17
C ILE A 16 -32.05 -4.31 -10.97
N GLY A 17 -31.36 -4.81 -12.01
CA GLY A 17 -30.47 -5.97 -11.94
C GLY A 17 -29.29 -5.80 -10.96
N GLY A 18 -28.92 -4.56 -10.61
CA GLY A 18 -27.91 -4.30 -9.57
C GLY A 18 -28.36 -4.77 -8.18
N CYS A 19 -29.65 -4.65 -7.85
CA CYS A 19 -30.19 -5.02 -6.53
C CYS A 19 -30.27 -6.53 -6.29
N SER A 20 -30.29 -7.37 -7.32
CA SER A 20 -30.31 -8.84 -7.18
C SER A 20 -28.92 -9.45 -6.99
N THR A 21 -27.86 -8.65 -7.05
CA THR A 21 -26.47 -9.11 -6.88
C THR A 21 -26.05 -9.31 -5.42
N ALA A 22 -26.84 -8.83 -4.45
CA ALA A 22 -26.53 -8.90 -3.02
C ALA A 22 -26.22 -10.33 -2.52
N PRO A 23 -26.99 -11.39 -2.83
CA PRO A 23 -26.68 -12.74 -2.34
C PRO A 23 -25.39 -13.33 -2.94
N ARG A 24 -24.92 -12.81 -4.08
CA ARG A 24 -23.64 -13.22 -4.69
C ARG A 24 -22.48 -12.44 -4.09
N PHE A 25 -22.67 -11.15 -3.80
CA PHE A 25 -21.65 -10.30 -3.20
C PHE A 25 -21.45 -10.63 -1.71
N ASP A 26 -22.53 -10.84 -0.96
CA ASP A 26 -22.51 -11.17 0.46
C ASP A 26 -21.79 -12.48 0.75
N ARG A 27 -21.97 -13.50 -0.11
CA ARG A 27 -21.27 -14.79 0.02
C ARG A 27 -19.75 -14.66 0.00
N ASN A 28 -19.23 -13.67 -0.74
CA ASN A 28 -17.79 -13.52 -0.98
C ASN A 28 -17.20 -12.26 -0.34
N PHE A 29 -18.01 -11.41 0.28
CA PHE A 29 -17.61 -10.12 0.83
C PHE A 29 -16.42 -10.24 1.80
N GLY A 30 -16.49 -11.18 2.75
CA GLY A 30 -15.41 -11.40 3.70
C GLY A 30 -14.11 -11.89 3.05
N ALA A 31 -14.19 -12.61 1.93
CA ALA A 31 -13.03 -13.07 1.19
C ALA A 31 -12.41 -11.95 0.34
N SER A 32 -13.24 -11.12 -0.32
CA SER A 32 -12.77 -9.98 -1.11
C SER A 32 -12.12 -8.90 -0.24
N VAL A 33 -12.68 -8.61 0.94
CA VAL A 33 -12.06 -7.67 1.90
C VAL A 33 -10.70 -8.17 2.36
N ARG A 34 -10.59 -9.46 2.73
CA ARG A 34 -9.31 -10.05 3.15
C ARG A 34 -8.27 -10.06 2.03
N ALA A 35 -8.68 -10.37 0.80
CA ALA A 35 -7.81 -10.33 -0.37
C ALA A 35 -7.29 -8.90 -0.64
N ASN A 36 -8.17 -7.89 -0.56
CA ASN A 36 -7.78 -6.51 -0.76
C ASN A 36 -6.82 -6.01 0.33
N LEU A 37 -7.10 -6.34 1.60
CA LEU A 37 -6.20 -6.04 2.71
C LEU A 37 -4.82 -6.69 2.51
N ALA A 38 -4.79 -7.95 2.08
CA ALA A 38 -3.54 -8.66 1.82
C ALA A 38 -2.74 -8.01 0.68
N ALA A 39 -3.40 -7.52 -0.36
CA ALA A 39 -2.76 -6.81 -1.47
C ALA A 39 -2.17 -5.45 -1.08
N GLN A 40 -2.73 -4.80 -0.05
CA GLN A 40 -2.26 -3.50 0.46
C GLN A 40 -1.22 -3.62 1.59
N THR A 41 -1.09 -4.81 2.17
CA THR A 41 -0.14 -5.07 3.25
C THR A 41 1.18 -5.57 2.67
N ILE A 42 2.32 -5.02 3.11
CA ILE A 42 3.65 -5.39 2.58
C ILE A 42 3.98 -6.88 2.84
N ALA A 43 3.54 -7.43 3.97
CA ALA A 43 3.80 -8.82 4.35
C ALA A 43 2.61 -9.42 5.11
N PRO A 44 1.49 -9.74 4.43
CA PRO A 44 0.26 -10.22 5.07
C PRO A 44 0.43 -11.57 5.78
N GLN A 45 1.37 -12.40 5.33
CA GLN A 45 1.72 -13.69 5.92
C GLN A 45 2.34 -13.57 7.33
N ASN A 46 2.81 -12.39 7.73
CA ASN A 46 3.48 -12.20 9.02
C ASN A 46 2.55 -12.38 10.22
N GLY A 47 1.22 -12.36 10.04
CA GLY A 47 0.27 -12.67 11.13
C GLY A 47 0.42 -14.10 11.68
N ALA A 48 0.95 -15.03 10.89
CA ALA A 48 1.26 -16.40 11.31
C ALA A 48 2.71 -16.57 11.79
N ASN A 49 3.52 -15.50 11.77
CA ASN A 49 4.92 -15.58 12.14
C ASN A 49 5.05 -15.77 13.66
N THR A 50 5.60 -16.90 14.08
CA THR A 50 5.86 -17.23 15.49
C THR A 50 7.24 -16.75 15.96
N ASN A 51 8.10 -16.27 15.04
CA ASN A 51 9.40 -15.75 15.41
C ASN A 51 9.22 -14.49 16.30
N PRO A 52 9.73 -14.49 17.54
CA PRO A 52 9.62 -13.33 18.41
C PRO A 52 10.30 -12.12 17.76
N ALA A 53 9.66 -10.96 17.82
CA ALA A 53 10.31 -9.70 17.48
C ALA A 53 11.37 -9.41 18.55
N THR A 54 12.62 -9.80 18.29
CA THR A 54 13.74 -9.65 19.23
C THR A 54 14.11 -8.19 19.48
N GLY A 55 13.59 -7.25 18.67
CA GLY A 55 13.83 -5.82 18.80
C GLY A 55 15.29 -5.45 18.54
N ILE A 56 15.68 -4.29 19.07
CA ILE A 56 17.06 -3.79 19.11
C ILE A 56 17.54 -3.80 20.56
N ASP A 57 18.84 -3.98 20.78
CA ASP A 57 19.40 -3.91 22.14
C ASP A 57 19.38 -2.48 22.67
N GLY A 58 19.40 -2.34 24.01
CA GLY A 58 19.32 -1.03 24.67
C GLY A 58 20.42 -0.04 24.23
N PRO A 59 21.70 -0.48 24.10
CA PRO A 59 22.76 0.37 23.58
C PRO A 59 22.53 0.86 22.14
N ALA A 60 22.13 -0.01 21.19
CA ALA A 60 21.83 0.44 19.83
C ALA A 60 20.61 1.37 19.80
N ALA A 61 19.58 1.10 20.62
CA ALA A 61 18.42 1.98 20.76
C ALA A 61 18.83 3.40 21.18
N ARG A 62 19.70 3.49 22.21
CA ARG A 62 20.23 4.77 22.68
C ARG A 62 21.05 5.47 21.59
N GLY A 63 21.92 4.73 20.90
CA GLY A 63 22.73 5.26 19.80
C GLY A 63 21.86 5.81 18.65
N ALA A 64 20.81 5.09 18.27
CA ALA A 64 19.87 5.50 17.24
C ALA A 64 19.12 6.78 17.63
N GLN A 65 18.63 6.87 18.87
CA GLN A 65 17.97 8.08 19.38
C GLN A 65 18.92 9.28 19.42
N ALA A 66 20.16 9.09 19.88
CA ALA A 66 21.16 10.15 19.89
C ALA A 66 21.50 10.66 18.48
N ARG A 67 21.65 9.74 17.51
CA ARG A 67 21.86 10.09 16.09
C ARG A 67 20.70 10.91 15.53
N TYR A 68 19.46 10.51 15.82
CA TYR A 68 18.26 11.22 15.39
C TYR A 68 18.16 12.63 15.99
N GLN A 69 18.47 12.78 17.28
CA GLN A 69 18.51 14.11 17.90
C GLN A 69 19.62 14.99 17.28
N ASN A 70 20.80 14.42 17.07
CA ASN A 70 21.93 15.13 16.49
C ASN A 70 21.67 15.55 15.04
N SER A 71 20.87 14.82 14.26
CA SER A 71 20.56 15.22 12.88
C SER A 71 19.78 16.53 12.78
N PHE A 72 19.11 16.98 13.85
CA PHE A 72 18.44 18.28 13.87
C PHE A 72 19.33 19.41 14.40
N ALA A 73 20.39 19.06 15.13
CA ALA A 73 21.33 20.04 15.70
C ALA A 73 22.55 20.28 14.82
N GLN A 74 22.91 19.32 13.96
CA GLN A 74 24.05 19.44 13.06
C GLN A 74 23.62 20.00 11.71
N PRO A 75 24.33 21.03 11.18
CA PRO A 75 24.19 21.42 9.78
C PRO A 75 24.44 20.20 8.89
N GLU A 76 23.60 20.00 7.87
CA GLU A 76 23.78 18.93 6.87
C GLU A 76 25.26 18.95 6.41
N PRO A 77 25.99 17.84 6.52
CA PRO A 77 27.36 17.78 6.00
C PRO A 77 27.33 18.21 4.54
N ALA A 78 28.15 19.20 4.19
CA ALA A 78 28.23 19.67 2.81
C ALA A 78 28.41 18.46 1.90
N PRO A 79 27.62 18.33 0.82
CA PRO A 79 27.70 17.16 -0.05
C PRO A 79 29.15 16.99 -0.48
N SER A 80 29.72 15.82 -0.17
CA SER A 80 31.08 15.49 -0.59
C SER A 80 31.13 15.65 -2.11
N PRO A 81 32.09 16.41 -2.67
CA PRO A 81 32.20 16.54 -4.12
C PRO A 81 32.51 15.16 -4.68
N VAL A 82 31.49 14.54 -5.27
CA VAL A 82 31.65 13.38 -6.14
C VAL A 82 32.38 13.86 -7.38
N ILE A 83 33.71 13.89 -7.31
CA ILE A 83 34.59 14.13 -8.44
C ILE A 83 34.36 12.99 -9.43
N LYS A 84 33.45 13.20 -10.37
CA LYS A 84 33.30 12.37 -11.56
C LYS A 84 34.35 12.89 -12.55
N ILE A 85 35.60 12.46 -12.39
CA ILE A 85 36.59 12.57 -13.48
C ILE A 85 36.08 11.64 -14.57
N MET A 86 35.25 12.18 -15.46
CA MET A 86 35.00 11.56 -16.74
C MET A 86 36.32 11.70 -17.49
N GLY A 87 37.02 10.57 -17.58
CA GLY A 87 38.29 10.45 -18.28
C GLY A 87 38.20 11.08 -19.66
N ASN A 88 39.20 11.89 -19.95
CA ASN A 88 39.64 12.23 -21.28
C ASN A 88 39.89 10.94 -22.10
N THR A 89 38.93 10.56 -22.93
CA THR A 89 39.24 9.74 -24.10
C THR A 89 39.07 10.59 -25.34
N GLN A 90 40.21 10.78 -26.00
CA GLN A 90 40.43 11.03 -27.43
C GLN A 90 39.20 10.78 -28.33
#